data_AF-A0A8D8AYX3-F1
#
_entry.id   AF-A0A8D8AYX3-F1
#
_cell.length_a   1.000
_cell.length_b   1.000
_cell.length_c   1.000
_cell.angle_alpha   90.00
_cell.angle_beta   90.00
_cell.angle_gamma   90.00
#
_symmetry.space_group_name_H-M   'P 1'
#
loop_
_entity.id
_entity.type
_entity.pdbx_description
1 polymer ?
#
loop_
_entity_poly.entity_id
_entity_poly.type
_entity_poly.pdbx_seq_one_letter_code
_entity_poly.pdbx_strand_id
1 'polypeptide(L)'
;MALMDELWRECAAWLTRCGIIPADHIANQPESEIKTLAAILRDGVLLCNLLNFLDPQSFDMRDFNRKPQMAHFLCVQNIKLFLEICKSSFGLKDSDLFEPTMLYDLSNFHRVLVTLSKLSQCRKAQTLTNIPGFNFEVSQTDKSSSDEDIYKDLHVATVNHMTCAGHDEHDSKVEEVYQDLCSIQITRNQHSSIISYEQRDFVIKELVDTETNYLEALMALKYKFMQPLERVLQKDVIRVIFPCIRELCDIH
;
A
#
# COMPACT_ATOMS: atom_id res chain seq x y z
N MET A 1 -3.27 10.04 -28.55
CA MET A 1 -3.82 8.73 -28.16
C MET A 1 -2.78 7.61 -28.19
N ALA A 2 -1.99 7.43 -29.26
CA ALA A 2 -1.03 6.32 -29.38
C ALA A 2 0.17 6.34 -28.39
N LEU A 3 0.84 7.48 -28.20
CA LEU A 3 2.03 7.58 -27.32
C LEU A 3 1.77 7.31 -25.82
N MET A 4 0.52 7.43 -25.36
CA MET A 4 0.17 7.36 -23.94
C MET A 4 -0.30 5.97 -23.52
N ASP A 5 -0.92 5.21 -24.43
CA ASP A 5 -1.16 3.78 -24.25
C ASP A 5 0.18 3.01 -24.23
N GLU A 6 1.19 3.54 -24.91
CA GLU A 6 2.55 2.98 -24.90
C GLU A 6 3.22 3.12 -23.53
N LEU A 7 3.06 4.22 -22.79
CA LEU A 7 3.85 4.43 -21.56
C LEU A 7 3.54 3.40 -20.45
N TRP A 8 2.26 3.16 -20.18
CA TRP A 8 1.89 2.19 -19.15
C TRP A 8 2.21 0.75 -19.59
N ARG A 9 2.11 0.46 -20.90
CA ARG A 9 2.51 -0.83 -21.48
C ARG A 9 4.03 -1.04 -21.40
N GLU A 10 4.82 -0.02 -21.68
CA GLU A 10 6.28 -0.02 -21.51
C GLU A 10 6.67 -0.21 -20.04
N CYS A 11 5.93 0.42 -19.11
CA CYS A 11 6.09 0.17 -17.68
C CYS A 11 5.80 -1.30 -17.32
N ALA A 12 4.70 -1.88 -17.81
CA ALA A 12 4.35 -3.29 -17.57
C ALA A 12 5.42 -4.23 -18.17
N ALA A 13 5.87 -3.96 -19.39
CA ALA A 13 6.94 -4.71 -20.04
C ALA A 13 8.27 -4.60 -19.26
N TRP A 14 8.59 -3.43 -18.73
CA TRP A 14 9.76 -3.25 -17.87
C TRP A 14 9.65 -4.03 -16.54
N LEU A 15 8.50 -4.01 -15.87
CA LEU A 15 8.25 -4.82 -14.68
C LEU A 15 8.37 -6.32 -14.97
N THR A 16 7.98 -6.75 -16.17
CA THR A 16 8.15 -8.13 -16.64
C THR A 16 9.62 -8.48 -16.85
N ARG A 17 10.39 -7.59 -17.48
CA ARG A 17 11.86 -7.76 -17.64
C ARG A 17 12.57 -7.83 -16.28
N CYS A 18 12.07 -7.10 -15.29
CA CYS A 18 12.57 -7.15 -13.91
C CYS A 18 12.09 -8.38 -13.13
N GLY A 19 11.25 -9.25 -13.72
CA GLY A 19 10.70 -10.43 -13.05
C GLY A 19 9.71 -10.13 -11.93
N ILE A 20 9.18 -8.90 -11.87
CA ILE A 20 8.23 -8.46 -10.84
C ILE A 20 6.81 -8.93 -11.15
N ILE A 21 6.46 -8.98 -12.44
CA ILE A 21 5.22 -9.59 -12.91
C ILE A 21 5.53 -10.71 -13.92
N PRO A 22 4.77 -11.82 -13.92
CA PRO A 22 4.92 -12.89 -14.91
C PRO A 22 4.65 -12.41 -16.34
N ALA A 23 5.27 -13.05 -17.34
CA ALA A 23 5.09 -12.69 -18.75
C ALA A 23 3.64 -12.89 -19.23
N ASP A 24 2.94 -13.91 -18.71
CA ASP A 24 1.56 -14.25 -18.99
C ASP A 24 0.54 -13.48 -18.12
N HIS A 25 1.02 -12.56 -17.26
CA HIS A 25 0.16 -11.77 -16.38
C HIS A 25 -0.87 -10.95 -17.19
N ILE A 26 -2.08 -10.79 -16.64
CA ILE A 26 -3.18 -10.08 -17.30
C ILE A 26 -2.77 -8.69 -17.80
N ALA A 27 -1.93 -7.96 -17.05
CA ALA A 27 -1.43 -6.63 -17.40
C ALA A 27 -0.64 -6.57 -18.73
N ASN A 28 -0.10 -7.69 -19.20
CA ASN A 28 0.64 -7.78 -20.46
C ASN A 28 -0.25 -8.16 -21.67
N GLN A 29 -1.52 -8.49 -21.44
CA GLN A 29 -2.42 -8.88 -22.52
C GLN A 29 -2.76 -7.68 -23.42
N PRO A 30 -2.95 -7.87 -24.74
CA PRO A 30 -3.29 -6.79 -25.66
C PRO A 30 -4.54 -6.02 -25.25
N GLU A 31 -5.56 -6.74 -24.74
CA GLU A 31 -6.85 -6.21 -24.31
C GLU A 31 -6.81 -5.56 -22.92
N SER A 32 -5.67 -5.61 -22.22
CA SER A 32 -5.57 -5.00 -20.91
C SER A 32 -5.67 -3.49 -20.96
N GLU A 33 -6.26 -2.96 -19.91
CA GLU A 33 -6.42 -1.53 -19.68
C GLU A 33 -5.48 -1.07 -18.57
N ILE A 34 -5.19 0.23 -18.54
CA ILE A 34 -4.31 0.86 -17.56
C ILE A 34 -4.73 0.62 -16.10
N LYS A 35 -6.04 0.49 -15.84
CA LYS A 35 -6.61 0.16 -14.52
C LYS A 35 -6.05 -1.16 -13.96
N THR A 36 -5.71 -2.11 -14.84
CA THR A 36 -5.11 -3.39 -14.45
C THR A 36 -3.71 -3.18 -13.87
N LEU A 37 -2.87 -2.37 -14.51
CA LEU A 37 -1.54 -2.03 -14.00
C LEU A 37 -1.64 -1.21 -12.71
N ALA A 38 -2.55 -0.23 -12.68
CA ALA A 38 -2.79 0.58 -11.49
C ALA A 38 -3.18 -0.28 -10.28
N ALA A 39 -4.11 -1.24 -10.47
CA ALA A 39 -4.59 -2.12 -9.41
C ALA A 39 -3.48 -2.97 -8.80
N ILE A 40 -2.57 -3.54 -9.61
CA ILE A 40 -1.50 -4.40 -9.09
C ILE A 40 -0.35 -3.63 -8.41
N LEU A 41 -0.20 -2.34 -8.71
CA LEU A 41 0.80 -1.48 -8.04
C LEU A 41 0.25 -0.81 -6.78
N ARG A 42 -1.08 -0.76 -6.64
CA ARG A 42 -1.81 0.10 -5.70
C ARG A 42 -1.45 -0.10 -4.23
N ASP A 43 -1.05 -1.29 -3.83
CA ASP A 43 -0.73 -1.62 -2.45
C ASP A 43 0.75 -1.47 -2.09
N GLY A 44 1.57 -1.05 -3.05
CA GLY A 44 3.01 -0.85 -2.90
C GLY A 44 3.83 -2.13 -2.77
N VAL A 45 3.25 -3.33 -2.76
CA VAL A 45 4.00 -4.60 -2.59
C VAL A 45 4.91 -4.84 -3.78
N LEU A 46 4.40 -4.71 -5.01
CA LEU A 46 5.20 -4.86 -6.22
C LEU A 46 6.29 -3.79 -6.33
N LEU A 47 6.03 -2.59 -5.81
CA LEU A 47 7.00 -1.50 -5.78
C LEU A 47 8.17 -1.80 -4.83
N CYS A 48 7.89 -2.30 -3.63
CA CYS A 48 8.94 -2.74 -2.70
C CYS A 48 9.72 -3.95 -3.24
N ASN A 49 9.04 -4.92 -3.84
CA ASN A 49 9.70 -6.05 -4.49
C ASN A 49 10.62 -5.62 -5.65
N LEU A 50 10.19 -4.61 -6.42
CA LEU A 50 11.01 -4.00 -7.45
C LEU A 50 12.30 -3.41 -6.87
N LEU A 51 12.24 -2.63 -5.80
CA LEU A 51 13.44 -2.07 -5.17
C LEU A 51 14.40 -3.15 -4.66
N ASN A 52 13.86 -4.21 -4.05
CA ASN A 52 14.66 -5.34 -3.58
C ASN A 52 15.33 -6.10 -4.74
N PHE A 53 14.68 -6.19 -5.90
CA PHE A 53 15.26 -6.75 -7.11
C PHE A 53 16.36 -5.84 -7.68
N LEU A 54 16.11 -4.52 -7.76
CA LEU A 54 17.05 -3.55 -8.30
C LEU A 54 18.32 -3.43 -7.45
N ASP A 55 18.16 -3.45 -6.12
CA ASP A 55 19.25 -3.45 -5.15
C ASP A 55 18.80 -4.13 -3.85
N PRO A 56 19.21 -5.39 -3.60
CA PRO A 56 18.87 -6.12 -2.38
C PRO A 56 19.42 -5.50 -1.09
N GLN A 57 20.35 -4.54 -1.17
CA GLN A 57 20.89 -3.82 -0.01
C GLN A 57 20.17 -2.50 0.27
N SER A 58 19.17 -2.13 -0.53
CA SER A 58 18.53 -0.83 -0.44
C SER A 58 17.62 -0.66 0.78
N PHE A 59 17.04 -1.74 1.30
CA PHE A 59 16.22 -1.79 2.53
C PHE A 59 16.04 -3.23 3.02
N ASP A 60 15.48 -3.44 4.22
CA ASP A 60 15.19 -4.78 4.73
C ASP A 60 13.81 -5.25 4.24
N MET A 61 13.73 -6.48 3.70
CA MET A 61 12.45 -7.05 3.26
C MET A 61 11.41 -7.26 4.38
N ARG A 62 11.77 -7.00 5.64
CA ARG A 62 10.88 -6.97 6.81
C ARG A 62 10.20 -5.61 7.00
N ASP A 63 10.69 -4.55 6.34
CA ASP A 63 10.22 -3.18 6.54
C ASP A 63 8.89 -2.88 5.83
N PHE A 64 8.38 -3.80 5.00
CA PHE A 64 7.14 -3.62 4.25
C PHE A 64 6.14 -4.76 4.43
N ASN A 65 4.86 -4.41 4.31
CA ASN A 65 3.73 -5.31 4.49
C ASN A 65 3.47 -6.09 3.21
N ARG A 66 3.81 -7.39 3.19
CA ARG A 66 3.64 -8.26 2.00
C ARG A 66 2.19 -8.63 1.68
N LYS A 67 1.30 -8.49 2.65
CA LYS A 67 -0.14 -8.79 2.52
C LYS A 67 -0.93 -7.64 3.15
N PRO A 68 -0.95 -6.47 2.51
CA PRO A 68 -1.61 -5.30 3.07
C PRO A 68 -3.15 -5.41 2.96
N GLN A 69 -3.70 -6.38 2.21
CA GLN A 69 -5.15 -6.64 2.11
C GLN A 69 -5.98 -5.42 1.70
N MET A 70 -5.37 -4.48 0.97
CA MET A 70 -5.95 -3.16 0.65
C MET A 70 -6.28 -2.31 1.89
N ALA A 71 -5.75 -2.63 3.07
CA ALA A 71 -5.79 -1.76 4.22
C ALA A 71 -5.01 -0.47 3.90
N HIS A 72 -5.69 0.67 4.01
CA HIS A 72 -5.19 1.97 3.56
C HIS A 72 -3.79 2.28 4.11
N PHE A 73 -3.60 2.19 5.43
CA PHE A 73 -2.32 2.50 6.06
C PHE A 73 -1.19 1.57 5.60
N LEU A 74 -1.42 0.26 5.53
CA LEU A 74 -0.39 -0.71 5.13
C LEU A 74 0.04 -0.48 3.68
N CYS A 75 -0.93 -0.18 2.80
CA CYS A 75 -0.65 0.19 1.41
C CYS A 75 0.14 1.50 1.33
N VAL A 76 -0.32 2.55 2.02
CA VAL A 76 0.34 3.86 2.04
C VAL A 76 1.73 3.78 2.67
N GLN A 77 1.93 2.94 3.69
CA GLN A 77 3.22 2.70 4.33
C GLN A 77 4.20 2.04 3.35
N ASN A 78 3.77 1.02 2.62
CA ASN A 78 4.57 0.40 1.56
C ASN A 78 4.97 1.43 0.49
N ILE A 79 4.02 2.25 0.05
CA ILE A 79 4.27 3.30 -0.95
C ILE A 79 5.26 4.35 -0.42
N LYS A 80 5.09 4.80 0.84
CA LYS A 80 6.01 5.74 1.49
C LYS A 80 7.43 5.18 1.57
N LEU A 81 7.57 3.90 1.97
CA LEU A 81 8.86 3.22 1.99
C LEU A 81 9.48 3.20 0.59
N PHE A 82 8.70 2.83 -0.44
CA PHE A 82 9.18 2.84 -1.82
C PHE A 82 9.75 4.22 -2.22
N LEU A 83 9.01 5.30 -1.93
CA LEU A 83 9.43 6.66 -2.26
C LEU A 83 10.68 7.09 -1.48
N GLU A 84 10.78 6.73 -0.20
CA GLU A 84 11.93 7.02 0.63
C GLU A 84 13.20 6.36 0.05
N ILE A 85 13.13 5.08 -0.28
CA ILE A 85 14.25 4.33 -0.84
C ILE A 85 14.62 4.83 -2.26
N CYS A 86 13.63 5.20 -3.07
CA CYS A 86 13.90 5.87 -4.36
C CYS A 86 14.75 7.13 -4.17
N LYS A 87 14.46 7.92 -3.13
CA LYS A 87 15.22 9.14 -2.80
C LYS A 87 16.60 8.82 -2.24
N SER A 88 16.67 8.03 -1.16
CA SER A 88 17.89 7.81 -0.38
C SER A 88 18.89 6.87 -1.07
N SER A 89 18.40 5.78 -1.67
CA SER A 89 19.23 4.71 -2.23
C SER A 89 19.41 4.78 -3.74
N PHE A 90 18.44 5.36 -4.46
CA PHE A 90 18.50 5.51 -5.94
C PHE A 90 18.72 6.97 -6.40
N GLY A 91 18.70 7.94 -5.48
CA GLY A 91 19.08 9.33 -5.76
C GLY A 91 18.08 10.11 -6.59
N LEU A 92 16.80 9.71 -6.58
CA LEU A 92 15.73 10.47 -7.23
C LEU A 92 15.48 11.78 -6.46
N LYS A 93 15.17 12.85 -7.20
CA LYS A 93 14.82 14.15 -6.61
C LYS A 93 13.38 14.14 -6.14
N ASP A 94 13.05 14.95 -5.14
CA ASP A 94 11.67 15.15 -4.70
C ASP A 94 10.74 15.59 -5.87
N SER A 95 11.26 16.38 -6.81
CA SER A 95 10.55 16.81 -8.01
C SER A 95 10.30 15.71 -9.04
N ASP A 96 10.87 14.51 -8.87
CA ASP A 96 10.69 13.36 -9.75
C ASP A 96 9.80 12.27 -9.09
N LEU A 97 9.42 12.46 -7.81
CA LEU A 97 8.59 11.53 -7.05
C LEU A 97 7.10 11.91 -7.16
N PHE A 98 6.24 10.91 -6.88
CA PHE A 98 4.80 11.07 -6.69
C PHE A 98 4.45 11.10 -5.20
N GLU A 99 3.25 11.56 -4.86
CA GLU A 99 2.72 11.50 -3.48
C GLU A 99 1.92 10.21 -3.26
N PRO A 100 1.93 9.58 -2.07
CA PRO A 100 1.28 8.28 -1.86
C PRO A 100 -0.18 8.18 -2.35
N THR A 101 -0.96 9.24 -2.17
CA THR A 101 -2.37 9.34 -2.63
C THR A 101 -2.52 9.27 -4.14
N MET A 102 -1.51 9.71 -4.91
CA MET A 102 -1.52 9.65 -6.38
C MET A 102 -1.59 8.22 -6.91
N LEU A 103 -1.06 7.25 -6.16
CA LEU A 103 -1.15 5.83 -6.46
C LEU A 103 -2.30 5.16 -5.70
N TYR A 104 -2.46 5.44 -4.41
CA TYR A 104 -3.47 4.74 -3.62
C TYR A 104 -4.90 5.13 -4.00
N ASP A 105 -5.18 6.42 -4.20
CA ASP A 105 -6.49 6.93 -4.63
C ASP A 105 -6.60 7.04 -6.16
N LEU A 106 -5.51 6.71 -6.86
CA LEU A 106 -5.36 6.88 -8.30
C LEU A 106 -5.64 8.30 -8.78
N SER A 107 -5.36 9.30 -7.93
CA SER A 107 -5.62 10.71 -8.25
C SER A 107 -4.67 11.27 -9.32
N ASN A 108 -3.47 10.69 -9.47
CA ASN A 108 -2.54 11.01 -10.56
C ASN A 108 -1.62 9.82 -10.87
N PHE A 109 -2.16 8.82 -11.55
CA PHE A 109 -1.38 7.63 -11.91
C PHE A 109 -0.31 7.93 -12.99
N HIS A 110 -0.47 8.98 -13.78
CA HIS A 110 0.56 9.44 -14.73
C HIS A 110 1.88 9.76 -14.01
N ARG A 111 1.80 10.49 -12.90
CA ARG A 111 2.96 10.86 -12.08
C ARG A 111 3.69 9.63 -11.52
N VAL A 112 2.97 8.55 -11.22
CA VAL A 112 3.54 7.26 -10.82
C VAL A 112 4.38 6.66 -11.94
N LEU A 113 3.84 6.63 -13.18
CA LEU A 113 4.56 6.13 -14.35
C LEU A 113 5.84 6.93 -14.66
N VAL A 114 5.77 8.28 -14.54
CA VAL A 114 6.94 9.15 -14.70
C VAL A 114 8.02 8.82 -13.67
N THR A 115 7.64 8.62 -12.41
CA THR A 115 8.57 8.24 -11.32
C THR A 115 9.24 6.90 -11.61
N LEU A 116 8.46 5.90 -12.04
CA LEU A 116 8.97 4.58 -12.41
C LEU A 116 9.90 4.65 -13.63
N SER A 117 9.61 5.51 -14.61
CA SER A 117 10.49 5.75 -15.75
C SER A 117 11.83 6.31 -15.29
N LYS A 118 11.83 7.31 -14.39
CA LYS A 118 13.05 7.87 -13.79
C LYS A 118 13.84 6.83 -12.98
N LEU A 119 13.17 6.00 -12.19
CA LEU A 119 13.80 4.91 -11.45
C LEU A 119 14.47 3.92 -12.41
N SER A 120 13.77 3.50 -13.48
CA SER A 120 14.30 2.57 -14.48
C SER A 120 15.53 3.10 -15.22
N GLN A 121 15.65 4.43 -15.34
CA GLN A 121 16.74 5.11 -16.02
C GLN A 121 17.88 5.50 -15.09
N CYS A 122 17.72 5.36 -13.77
CA CYS A 122 18.76 5.76 -12.85
C CYS A 122 20.00 4.87 -13.03
N ARG A 123 21.19 5.49 -12.94
CA ARG A 123 22.46 4.81 -13.22
C ARG A 123 22.66 3.56 -12.36
N LYS A 124 22.23 3.61 -11.10
CA LYS A 124 22.35 2.49 -10.17
C LYS A 124 21.53 1.28 -10.62
N ALA A 125 20.25 1.47 -10.91
CA ALA A 125 19.36 0.40 -11.40
C ALA A 125 19.90 -0.24 -12.69
N GLN A 126 20.34 0.57 -13.66
CA GLN A 126 20.90 0.07 -14.91
C GLN A 126 22.20 -0.71 -14.72
N THR A 127 23.09 -0.22 -13.87
CA THR A 127 24.40 -0.85 -13.64
C THR A 127 24.26 -2.19 -12.91
N LEU A 128 23.33 -2.28 -11.95
CA LEU A 128 23.14 -3.49 -11.15
C LEU A 128 22.38 -4.60 -11.88
N THR A 129 21.38 -4.23 -12.70
CA THR A 129 20.50 -5.21 -13.35
C THR A 129 20.86 -5.50 -14.80
N ASN A 130 21.57 -4.58 -15.48
CA ASN A 130 21.78 -4.60 -16.93
C ASN A 130 20.47 -4.66 -17.74
N ILE A 131 19.34 -4.20 -17.16
CA ILE A 131 18.05 -4.10 -17.83
C ILE A 131 17.88 -2.67 -18.35
N PRO A 132 17.57 -2.48 -19.64
CA PRO A 132 17.27 -1.15 -20.16
C PRO A 132 16.00 -0.61 -19.50
N GLY A 133 16.08 0.64 -19.01
CA GLY A 133 14.91 1.36 -18.54
C GLY A 133 13.91 1.61 -19.67
N PHE A 134 12.70 2.04 -19.31
CA PHE A 134 11.71 2.46 -20.29
C PHE A 134 11.69 3.98 -20.39
N ASN A 135 11.64 4.49 -21.62
CA ASN A 135 11.69 5.92 -21.88
C ASN A 135 10.29 6.52 -21.86
N PHE A 136 10.13 7.53 -21.02
CA PHE A 136 9.13 8.56 -21.26
C PHE A 136 9.78 9.62 -22.15
N GLU A 137 9.47 9.61 -23.46
CA GLU A 137 9.84 10.72 -24.33
C GLU A 137 8.97 11.94 -23.97
N VAL A 138 9.48 12.79 -23.08
CA VAL A 138 8.99 14.16 -22.96
C VAL A 138 9.40 14.89 -24.23
N SER A 139 8.62 14.76 -25.31
CA SER A 139 8.67 15.78 -26.35
C SER A 139 8.30 17.10 -25.68
N GLN A 140 9.27 18.01 -25.57
CA GLN A 140 9.17 19.27 -24.84
C GLN A 140 8.15 20.26 -25.44
N THR A 141 7.26 19.83 -26.32
CA THR A 141 6.35 20.69 -27.07
C THR A 141 4.94 20.79 -26.51
N ASP A 142 4.45 19.84 -25.71
CA ASP A 142 3.04 19.83 -25.35
C ASP A 142 2.80 19.62 -23.85
N LYS A 143 2.88 20.71 -23.08
CA LYS A 143 2.15 20.84 -21.80
C LYS A 143 0.65 20.98 -22.09
N SER A 144 0.07 20.06 -22.87
CA SER A 144 -1.35 20.07 -23.14
C SER A 144 -2.06 19.39 -21.98
N SER A 145 -3.06 20.06 -21.41
CA SER A 145 -3.92 19.57 -20.34
C SER A 145 -4.70 18.29 -20.67
N SER A 146 -4.51 17.74 -21.87
CA SER A 146 -5.22 16.59 -22.41
C SER A 146 -4.66 15.24 -21.95
N ASP A 147 -3.40 15.17 -21.50
CA ASP A 147 -2.74 13.90 -21.15
C ASP A 147 -3.16 13.34 -19.77
N GLU A 148 -3.66 14.20 -18.88
CA GLU A 148 -4.21 13.83 -17.55
C GLU A 148 -5.64 13.25 -17.64
N ASP A 149 -6.37 13.50 -18.74
CA ASP A 149 -7.80 13.18 -18.82
C ASP A 149 -8.08 11.67 -18.88
N ILE A 150 -7.15 10.84 -19.38
CA ILE A 150 -7.30 9.37 -19.44
C ILE A 150 -7.21 8.74 -18.02
N TYR A 151 -6.51 9.40 -17.08
CA TYR A 151 -6.34 8.90 -15.72
C TYR A 151 -7.47 9.34 -14.78
N LYS A 152 -8.26 10.36 -15.15
CA LYS A 152 -9.39 10.82 -14.33
C LYS A 152 -10.41 9.72 -14.05
N ASP A 153 -10.63 8.83 -15.01
CA ASP A 153 -11.58 7.71 -14.87
C ASP A 153 -11.13 6.67 -13.84
N LEU A 154 -9.82 6.53 -13.59
CA LEU A 154 -9.29 5.66 -12.54
C LEU A 154 -9.67 6.15 -11.13
N HIS A 155 -9.63 7.47 -10.92
CA HIS A 155 -10.01 8.05 -9.64
C HIS A 155 -11.51 7.83 -9.35
N VAL A 156 -12.38 8.02 -10.36
CA VAL A 156 -13.84 7.82 -10.22
C VAL A 156 -14.20 6.39 -9.83
N ALA A 157 -13.55 5.38 -10.42
CA ALA A 157 -13.78 3.98 -10.08
C ALA A 157 -13.44 3.65 -8.62
N THR A 158 -12.48 4.38 -8.04
CA THR A 158 -11.99 4.18 -6.67
C THR A 158 -12.90 4.87 -5.65
N VAL A 159 -13.37 6.08 -5.96
CA VAL A 159 -14.28 6.87 -5.09
C VAL A 159 -15.63 6.18 -4.91
N ASN A 160 -16.15 5.51 -5.95
CA ASN A 160 -17.41 4.75 -5.84
C ASN A 160 -17.32 3.53 -4.91
N HIS A 161 -16.12 3.05 -4.61
CA HIS A 161 -15.90 1.95 -3.65
C HIS A 161 -15.63 2.47 -2.21
N MET A 162 -15.47 3.79 -2.04
CA MET A 162 -15.05 4.44 -0.79
C MET A 162 -16.15 5.34 -0.18
N THR A 163 -17.38 5.37 -0.70
CA THR A 163 -18.46 6.09 -0.03
C THR A 163 -19.01 5.27 1.15
N CYS A 164 -18.21 5.19 2.22
CA CYS A 164 -18.73 5.03 3.58
C CYS A 164 -18.02 6.03 4.48
N ALA A 165 -18.71 7.16 4.71
CA ALA A 165 -18.55 8.15 5.77
C ALA A 165 -17.23 8.94 5.87
N GLY A 166 -17.37 10.27 5.84
CA GLY A 166 -16.26 11.22 5.92
C GLY A 166 -15.47 11.13 7.22
N HIS A 167 -14.15 11.18 7.12
CA HIS A 167 -13.24 11.25 8.26
C HIS A 167 -12.52 12.60 8.26
N ASP A 168 -12.72 13.34 9.35
CA ASP A 168 -11.91 14.49 9.75
C ASP A 168 -10.44 14.07 9.92
N GLU A 169 -9.50 14.93 9.55
CA GLU A 169 -8.03 14.71 9.62
C GLU A 169 -7.48 14.31 11.02
N HIS A 170 -8.29 14.40 12.08
CA HIS A 170 -7.89 14.03 13.44
C HIS A 170 -7.84 12.49 13.66
N ASP A 171 -8.38 11.68 12.75
CA ASP A 171 -8.55 10.25 12.97
C ASP A 171 -7.39 9.37 12.49
N SER A 172 -6.46 9.91 11.69
CA SER A 172 -5.36 9.10 11.11
C SER A 172 -4.44 8.46 12.15
N LYS A 173 -4.27 9.06 13.33
CA LYS A 173 -3.43 8.50 14.41
C LYS A 173 -4.17 7.47 15.27
N VAL A 174 -5.48 7.63 15.41
CA VAL A 174 -6.33 6.67 16.14
C VAL A 174 -6.42 5.38 15.33
N GLU A 175 -6.62 5.53 14.03
CA GLU A 175 -6.62 4.43 13.06
C GLU A 175 -5.25 3.73 13.00
N GLU A 176 -4.13 4.47 13.06
CA GLU A 176 -2.78 3.90 13.14
C GLU A 176 -2.58 3.00 14.37
N VAL A 177 -3.02 3.45 15.55
CA VAL A 177 -2.94 2.67 16.79
C VAL A 177 -3.84 1.43 16.74
N TYR A 178 -5.06 1.55 16.20
CA TYR A 178 -5.98 0.42 16.08
C TYR A 178 -5.41 -0.67 15.16
N GLN A 179 -4.79 -0.26 14.04
CA GLN A 179 -4.20 -1.17 13.08
C GLN A 179 -2.92 -1.84 13.59
N ASP A 180 -2.09 -1.12 14.37
CA ASP A 180 -0.93 -1.73 15.05
C ASP A 180 -1.38 -2.80 16.05
N LEU A 181 -2.41 -2.52 16.86
CA LEU A 181 -2.93 -3.45 17.87
C LEU A 181 -3.58 -4.68 17.26
N CYS A 182 -4.33 -4.52 16.17
CA CYS A 182 -5.05 -5.63 15.52
C CYS A 182 -4.20 -6.38 14.48
N SER A 183 -2.97 -5.93 14.21
CA SER A 183 -2.09 -6.51 13.20
C SER A 183 -1.85 -8.01 13.46
N ILE A 184 -2.28 -8.85 12.51
CA ILE A 184 -2.13 -10.31 12.63
C ILE A 184 -0.65 -10.65 12.41
N GLN A 185 0.05 -11.09 13.47
CA GLN A 185 1.37 -11.71 13.32
C GLN A 185 1.22 -13.08 12.65
N ILE A 186 1.16 -13.09 11.32
CA ILE A 186 1.00 -14.33 10.54
C ILE A 186 2.26 -15.18 10.69
N THR A 187 2.18 -16.20 11.56
CA THR A 187 3.15 -17.30 11.56
C THR A 187 3.04 -18.01 10.21
N ARG A 188 4.09 -17.88 9.40
CA ARG A 188 4.23 -18.49 8.07
C ARG A 188 3.87 -19.98 8.10
N ASN A 189 2.83 -20.37 7.37
CA ASN A 189 2.84 -21.67 6.70
C ASN A 189 1.89 -21.72 5.50
N GLN A 190 2.50 -22.11 4.37
CA GLN A 190 1.93 -22.84 3.22
C GLN A 190 1.19 -22.07 2.10
N HIS A 191 1.94 -22.00 0.99
CA HIS A 191 1.63 -22.14 -0.44
C HIS A 191 0.19 -22.44 -0.95
N SER A 192 -0.16 -21.66 -1.98
CA SER A 192 -0.83 -22.01 -3.26
C SER A 192 -2.14 -22.83 -3.31
N SER A 193 -3.19 -22.15 -3.79
CA SER A 193 -4.27 -22.60 -4.68
C SER A 193 -5.25 -23.70 -4.22
N ILE A 194 -6.43 -23.31 -3.69
CA ILE A 194 -7.78 -23.84 -4.02
C ILE A 194 -8.86 -22.72 -3.84
N ILE A 195 -9.46 -22.29 -4.96
CA ILE A 195 -10.29 -21.08 -5.05
C ILE A 195 -11.76 -21.36 -4.70
N SER A 196 -12.19 -20.95 -3.50
CA SER A 196 -13.55 -20.50 -3.10
C SER A 196 -13.81 -20.79 -1.61
N TYR A 197 -13.52 -22.02 -1.15
CA TYR A 197 -13.64 -22.39 0.26
C TYR A 197 -12.55 -21.74 1.12
N GLU A 198 -11.31 -21.71 0.63
CA GLU A 198 -10.17 -21.12 1.35
C GLU A 198 -10.33 -19.61 1.55
N GLN A 199 -10.99 -18.89 0.64
CA GLN A 199 -11.18 -17.45 0.79
C GLN A 199 -12.18 -17.14 1.90
N ARG A 200 -13.28 -17.89 2.00
CA ARG A 200 -14.24 -17.77 3.10
C ARG A 200 -13.57 -18.13 4.43
N ASP A 201 -12.83 -19.22 4.47
CA ASP A 201 -12.13 -19.67 5.68
C ASP A 201 -11.04 -18.69 6.10
N PHE A 202 -10.36 -18.07 5.13
CA PHE A 202 -9.39 -17.02 5.38
C PHE A 202 -10.05 -15.75 5.95
N VAL A 203 -11.17 -15.30 5.39
CA VAL A 203 -11.92 -14.14 5.93
C VAL A 203 -12.46 -14.45 7.33
N ILE A 204 -12.97 -15.65 7.57
CA ILE A 204 -13.41 -16.07 8.91
C ILE A 204 -12.24 -16.06 9.87
N LYS A 205 -11.10 -16.63 9.47
CA LYS A 205 -9.89 -16.66 10.29
C LYS A 205 -9.38 -15.25 10.59
N GLU A 206 -9.35 -14.37 9.59
CA GLU A 206 -8.96 -12.98 9.75
C GLU A 206 -9.85 -12.28 10.76
N LEU A 207 -11.18 -12.39 10.63
CA LEU A 207 -12.13 -11.79 11.57
C LEU A 207 -11.89 -12.30 13.00
N VAL A 208 -11.67 -13.60 13.16
CA VAL A 208 -11.40 -14.20 14.48
C VAL A 208 -10.05 -13.71 15.03
N ASP A 209 -9.00 -13.65 14.20
CA ASP A 209 -7.68 -13.23 14.63
C ASP A 209 -7.68 -11.73 15.01
N THR A 210 -8.33 -10.87 14.22
CA THR A 210 -8.47 -9.44 14.56
C THR A 210 -9.29 -9.22 15.82
N GLU A 211 -10.38 -9.97 16.00
CA GLU A 211 -11.22 -9.88 17.20
C GLU A 211 -10.45 -10.36 18.45
N THR A 212 -9.66 -11.42 18.30
CA THR A 212 -8.80 -11.94 19.37
C THR A 212 -7.78 -10.88 19.80
N ASN A 213 -7.09 -10.26 18.84
CA ASN A 213 -6.12 -9.21 19.12
C ASN A 213 -6.77 -7.98 19.78
N TYR A 214 -7.95 -7.58 19.31
CA TYR A 214 -8.71 -6.48 19.89
C TYR A 214 -9.12 -6.79 21.34
N LEU A 215 -9.61 -7.99 21.61
CA LEU A 215 -9.95 -8.43 22.96
C LEU A 215 -8.71 -8.49 23.87
N GLU A 216 -7.56 -8.95 23.38
CA GLU A 216 -6.31 -8.92 24.14
C GLU A 216 -5.90 -7.48 24.53
N ALA A 217 -6.07 -6.51 23.62
CA ALA A 217 -5.82 -5.10 23.90
C ALA A 217 -6.79 -4.56 24.96
N LEU A 218 -8.09 -4.87 24.86
CA LEU A 218 -9.08 -4.52 25.88
C LEU A 218 -8.75 -5.14 27.24
N MET A 219 -8.34 -6.41 27.27
CA MET A 219 -7.91 -7.08 28.49
C MET A 219 -6.65 -6.44 29.07
N ALA A 220 -5.68 -6.04 28.23
CA ALA A 220 -4.51 -5.30 28.68
C ALA A 220 -4.91 -3.96 29.33
N LEU A 221 -5.81 -3.19 28.71
CA LEU A 221 -6.35 -1.95 29.28
C LEU A 221 -7.02 -2.21 30.65
N LYS A 222 -7.85 -3.26 30.77
CA LYS A 222 -8.55 -3.62 32.01
C LYS A 222 -7.59 -4.07 33.12
N TYR A 223 -6.73 -5.04 32.85
CA TYR A 223 -5.95 -5.72 33.88
C TYR A 223 -4.57 -5.11 34.13
N LYS A 224 -3.91 -4.55 33.09
CA LYS A 224 -2.55 -3.98 33.22
C LYS A 224 -2.55 -2.49 33.53
N PHE A 225 -3.61 -1.76 33.21
CA PHE A 225 -3.69 -0.31 33.42
C PHE A 225 -4.79 0.11 34.39
N MET A 226 -6.06 -0.18 34.06
CA MET A 226 -7.20 0.28 34.84
C MET A 226 -7.16 -0.25 36.29
N GLN A 227 -7.04 -1.57 36.48
CA GLN A 227 -7.02 -2.17 37.83
C GLN A 227 -5.87 -1.69 38.73
N PRO A 228 -4.61 -1.57 38.25
CA PRO A 228 -3.55 -0.94 39.05
C PRO A 228 -3.84 0.52 39.41
N LEU A 229 -4.39 1.30 38.48
CA LEU A 229 -4.69 2.72 38.70
C LEU A 229 -5.85 2.93 39.68
N GLU A 230 -6.80 2.01 39.77
CA GLU A 230 -7.88 2.06 40.77
C GLU A 230 -7.40 2.02 42.22
N ARG A 231 -6.17 1.55 42.46
CA ARG A 231 -5.56 1.56 43.79
C ARG A 231 -5.02 2.93 44.20
N VAL A 232 -4.84 3.83 43.23
CA VAL A 232 -4.13 5.10 43.41
C VAL A 232 -5.04 6.30 43.10
N LEU A 233 -5.99 6.15 42.16
CA LEU A 233 -6.87 7.22 41.70
C LEU A 233 -8.29 7.07 42.24
N GLN A 234 -8.99 8.20 42.34
CA GLN A 234 -10.40 8.24 42.71
C GLN A 234 -11.27 7.64 41.60
N LYS A 235 -12.42 7.07 42.00
CA LYS A 235 -13.35 6.39 41.08
C LYS A 235 -13.84 7.30 39.95
N ASP A 236 -14.07 8.58 40.21
CA ASP A 236 -14.55 9.53 39.20
C ASP A 236 -13.50 9.80 38.12
N VAL A 237 -12.22 9.88 38.50
CA VAL A 237 -11.10 10.04 37.56
C VAL A 237 -10.93 8.77 36.71
N ILE A 238 -11.05 7.59 37.32
CA ILE A 238 -11.00 6.31 36.58
C ILE A 238 -12.12 6.22 35.55
N ARG A 239 -13.33 6.69 35.88
CA ARG A 239 -14.48 6.71 34.94
C ARG A 239 -14.27 7.67 33.77
N VAL A 240 -13.50 8.74 33.94
CA VAL A 240 -13.16 9.65 32.84
C VAL A 240 -12.11 9.04 31.91
N ILE A 241 -11.08 8.38 32.48
CA ILE A 241 -9.99 7.79 31.70
C ILE A 241 -10.41 6.48 31.03
N PHE A 242 -11.18 5.63 31.72
CA PHE A 242 -11.64 4.32 31.28
C PHE A 242 -13.18 4.22 31.36
N PRO A 243 -13.92 4.94 30.51
CA PRO A 243 -15.37 5.09 30.67
C PRO A 243 -16.14 3.78 30.52
N CYS A 244 -15.83 2.96 29.51
CA CYS A 244 -16.62 1.76 29.17
C CYS A 244 -15.77 0.49 28.97
N ILE A 245 -14.52 0.47 29.44
CA ILE A 245 -13.60 -0.65 29.18
C ILE A 245 -14.10 -1.96 29.80
N ARG A 246 -14.81 -1.90 30.94
CA ARG A 246 -15.36 -3.11 31.57
C ARG A 246 -16.46 -3.71 30.72
N GLU A 247 -17.41 -2.88 30.31
CA GLU A 247 -18.55 -3.28 29.49
C GLU A 247 -18.08 -3.78 28.11
N LEU A 248 -17.11 -3.10 27.49
CA LEU A 248 -16.53 -3.54 26.22
C LEU A 248 -15.87 -4.91 26.34
N CYS A 249 -15.07 -5.17 27.38
CA CYS A 249 -14.49 -6.50 27.62
C CYS A 249 -15.53 -7.61 27.87
N ASP A 250 -16.74 -7.26 28.30
CA ASP A 250 -17.78 -8.24 28.63
C ASP A 250 -18.72 -8.47 27.43
N ILE A 251 -18.80 -7.52 26.50
CA ILE A 251 -19.56 -7.61 25.24
C ILE A 251 -18.80 -8.41 24.18
N HIS A 252 -17.50 -8.12 24.04
CA HIS A 252 -16.57 -8.79 23.13
C HIS A 252 -16.06 -10.10 23.76
#